data_AF-A0A4V1E9J7-F1
#
_entry.id   AF-A0A4V1E9J7-F1
#
_cell.length_a   1.000
_cell.length_b   1.000
_cell.length_c   1.000
_cell.angle_alpha   90.00
_cell.angle_beta   90.00
_cell.angle_gamma   90.00
#
_symmetry.space_group_name_H-M   'P 1'
#
loop_
_entity.id
_entity.type
_entity.pdbx_description
1 polymer ?
#
loop_
_entity_poly.entity_id
_entity_poly.type
_entity_poly.pdbx_seq_one_letter_code
_entity_poly.pdbx_strand_id
1 'polypeptide(L)'
;MNLFAGSAPGSLEVVDPIARIADVQAMVLAFNLNDGVKTALQVPLKKATGYLSDASTSNDGNAIKELQKFSDLVNALPVTVIANLDARRLIKAASKAIFTINELQPC
;
A
#
# COMPACT_ATOMS: atom_id res chain seq x y z
N MET A 1 -5.81 25.52 34.40
CA MET A 1 -5.35 26.49 33.39
C MET A 1 -4.33 25.79 32.51
N ASN A 2 -4.45 26.03 31.21
CA ASN A 2 -3.67 25.52 30.08
C ASN A 2 -2.14 25.55 30.33
N LEU A 3 -1.27 24.84 29.58
CA LEU A 3 -1.10 25.03 28.14
C LEU A 3 -0.28 23.90 27.48
N PHE A 4 -0.70 23.57 26.24
CA PHE A 4 0.02 22.85 25.18
C PHE A 4 0.00 21.31 25.17
N ALA A 5 -1.18 20.74 24.89
CA ALA A 5 -1.26 19.65 23.92
C ALA A 5 -0.86 20.21 22.54
N GLY A 6 0.45 20.35 22.34
CA GLY A 6 1.03 20.72 21.04
C GLY A 6 1.19 19.46 20.22
N SER A 7 0.19 19.11 19.41
CA SER A 7 0.43 18.29 18.23
C SER A 7 1.44 19.04 17.37
N ALA A 8 2.71 18.61 17.40
CA ALA A 8 3.73 19.19 16.53
C ALA A 8 3.30 18.94 15.07
N PRO A 9 3.10 19.98 14.24
CA PRO A 9 2.95 19.80 12.81
C PRO A 9 4.36 19.52 12.27
N GLY A 10 4.75 18.25 12.28
CA GLY A 10 6.12 17.86 12.00
C GLY A 10 6.53 16.50 12.52
N SER A 11 5.66 15.77 13.22
CA SER A 11 5.82 14.34 13.37
C SER A 11 5.84 13.75 11.96
N LEU A 12 7.03 13.38 11.47
CA LEU A 12 7.16 12.24 10.58
C LEU A 12 6.53 11.09 11.37
N GLU A 13 5.21 10.94 11.30
CA GLU A 13 4.62 9.65 11.62
C GLU A 13 5.37 8.70 10.71
N VAL A 14 6.23 7.89 11.31
CA VAL A 14 6.74 6.68 10.69
C VAL A 14 5.48 5.86 10.47
N VAL A 15 4.80 6.11 9.35
CA VAL A 15 3.53 5.48 9.09
C VAL A 15 3.85 4.03 8.84
N ASP A 16 3.29 3.15 9.67
CA ASP A 16 3.48 1.72 9.55
C ASP A 16 3.22 1.26 8.09
N PRO A 17 4.17 0.58 7.43
CA PRO A 17 3.97 0.09 6.08
C PRO A 17 2.80 -0.89 6.00
N ILE A 18 2.48 -1.63 7.06
CA ILE A 18 1.29 -2.49 7.13
C ILE A 18 0.02 -1.66 7.06
N ALA A 19 -0.05 -0.54 7.81
CA ALA A 19 -1.18 0.38 7.75
C ALA A 19 -1.35 1.01 6.36
N ARG A 20 -0.25 1.37 5.69
CA ARG A 20 -0.30 1.86 4.29
C ARG A 20 -0.86 0.82 3.33
N ILE A 21 -0.51 -0.46 3.51
CA ILE A 21 -1.05 -1.54 2.68
C ILE A 21 -2.53 -1.76 2.98
N ALA A 22 -2.95 -1.67 4.24
CA ALA A 22 -4.37 -1.74 4.62
C ALA A 22 -5.20 -0.64 3.96
N ASP A 23 -4.68 0.59 3.85
CA ASP A 23 -5.33 1.67 3.10
C ASP A 23 -5.53 1.30 1.62
N VAL A 24 -4.50 0.71 0.98
CA VAL A 24 -4.60 0.25 -0.42
C VAL A 24 -5.65 -0.85 -0.55
N GLN A 25 -5.71 -1.80 0.39
CA GLN A 25 -6.72 -2.85 0.41
C GLN A 25 -8.14 -2.25 0.52
N ALA A 26 -8.34 -1.26 1.39
CA ALA A 26 -9.61 -0.57 1.52
C ALA A 26 -10.01 0.16 0.23
N MET A 27 -9.05 0.81 -0.46
CA MET A 27 -9.31 1.44 -1.76
C MET A 27 -9.77 0.43 -2.82
N VAL A 28 -9.11 -0.73 -2.91
CA VAL A 28 -9.51 -1.81 -3.84
C VAL A 28 -10.94 -2.28 -3.56
N LEU A 29 -11.33 -2.40 -2.28
CA LEU A 29 -12.68 -2.82 -1.90
C LEU A 29 -13.74 -1.75 -2.20
N ALA A 30 -13.38 -0.48 -2.03
CA ALA A 30 -14.26 0.67 -2.26
C ALA A 30 -14.54 0.91 -3.75
N PHE A 31 -13.66 0.47 -4.65
CA PHE A 31 -13.86 0.63 -6.08
C PHE A 31 -14.89 -0.35 -6.65
N ASN A 32 -15.59 0.10 -7.69
CA ASN A 32 -16.58 -0.70 -8.41
C ASN A 32 -15.91 -1.67 -9.40
N LEU A 33 -15.12 -2.59 -8.84
CA LEU A 33 -14.43 -3.67 -9.56
C LEU A 33 -15.24 -4.95 -9.40
N ASN A 34 -15.18 -5.85 -10.39
CA ASN A 34 -15.75 -7.18 -10.21
C ASN A 34 -14.96 -8.00 -9.16
N ASP A 35 -15.60 -9.00 -8.57
CA ASP A 35 -15.02 -9.79 -7.46
C ASP A 35 -13.73 -10.51 -7.84
N GLY A 36 -13.61 -10.95 -9.11
CA GLY A 36 -12.39 -11.57 -9.62
C GLY A 36 -11.20 -10.61 -9.61
N VAL A 37 -11.41 -9.37 -10.07
CA VAL A 37 -10.39 -8.31 -10.07
C VAL A 37 -10.06 -7.89 -8.64
N LYS A 38 -11.06 -7.70 -7.77
CA LYS A 38 -10.81 -7.42 -6.35
C LYS A 38 -9.95 -8.51 -5.72
N THR A 39 -10.28 -9.77 -5.94
CA THR A 39 -9.52 -10.91 -5.43
C THR A 39 -8.09 -10.90 -5.96
N ALA A 40 -7.90 -10.74 -7.28
CA ALA A 40 -6.59 -10.69 -7.90
C ALA A 40 -5.70 -9.55 -7.36
N LEU A 41 -6.28 -8.37 -7.14
CA LEU A 41 -5.57 -7.22 -6.57
C LEU A 41 -5.29 -7.38 -5.06
N GLN A 42 -6.14 -8.10 -4.32
CA GLN A 42 -5.95 -8.37 -2.89
C GLN A 42 -4.85 -9.39 -2.61
N VAL A 43 -4.61 -10.34 -3.52
CA VAL A 43 -3.57 -11.37 -3.37
C VAL A 43 -2.18 -10.80 -3.10
N PRO A 44 -1.61 -9.91 -3.94
CA PRO A 44 -0.29 -9.34 -3.68
C PRO A 44 -0.28 -8.48 -2.41
N LEU A 45 -1.36 -7.74 -2.12
CA LEU A 45 -1.44 -6.91 -0.91
C LEU A 45 -1.40 -7.76 0.36
N LYS A 46 -2.12 -8.89 0.40
CA LYS A 46 -2.09 -9.82 1.54
C LYS A 46 -0.72 -10.45 1.73
N LYS A 47 -0.05 -10.82 0.63
CA LYS A 47 1.32 -11.36 0.69
C LYS A 47 2.30 -10.31 1.22
N ALA A 48 2.22 -9.08 0.74
CA ALA A 48 3.04 -7.98 1.22
C ALA A 48 2.87 -7.75 2.74
N THR A 49 1.63 -7.71 3.23
CA THR A 49 1.36 -7.63 4.67
C THR A 49 1.92 -8.84 5.43
N GLY A 50 1.75 -10.05 4.88
CA GLY A 50 2.28 -11.28 5.49
C GLY A 50 3.80 -11.26 5.63
N TYR A 51 4.51 -10.77 4.60
CA TYR A 51 5.96 -10.59 4.65
C TYR A 51 6.36 -9.57 5.72
N LEU A 52 5.73 -8.40 5.78
CA LEU A 52 6.06 -7.37 6.76
C LEU A 52 5.70 -7.76 8.20
N SER A 53 4.77 -8.70 8.38
CA SER A 53 4.41 -9.23 9.71
C SER A 53 5.50 -10.15 10.28
N ASP A 54 6.39 -10.65 9.43
CA ASP A 54 7.54 -11.46 9.80
C ASP A 54 8.79 -10.57 9.75
N ALA A 55 9.27 -10.15 10.93
CA ALA A 55 10.23 -9.06 11.16
C ALA A 55 11.67 -9.35 10.67
N SER A 56 11.83 -9.62 9.38
CA SER A 56 13.09 -9.90 8.69
C SER A 56 13.27 -8.95 7.52
N THR A 57 14.47 -8.36 7.38
CA THR A 57 14.81 -7.47 6.25
C THR A 57 14.72 -8.16 4.89
N SER A 58 14.84 -9.49 4.86
CA SER A 58 14.63 -10.28 3.64
C SER A 58 13.17 -10.28 3.19
N ASN A 59 12.23 -10.09 4.12
CA ASN A 59 10.81 -10.03 3.85
C ASN A 59 10.37 -8.66 3.34
N ASP A 60 11.05 -7.56 3.72
CA ASP A 60 10.80 -6.22 3.17
C ASP A 60 10.96 -6.21 1.64
N GLY A 61 12.04 -6.81 1.15
CA GLY A 61 12.27 -6.95 -0.29
C GLY A 61 11.22 -7.79 -1.00
N ASN A 62 10.67 -8.81 -0.33
CA ASN A 62 9.56 -9.61 -0.86
C ASN A 62 8.24 -8.84 -0.85
N ALA A 63 7.98 -8.05 0.20
CA ALA A 63 6.82 -7.17 0.28
C ALA A 63 6.83 -6.14 -0.85
N ILE A 64 7.98 -5.52 -1.12
CA ILE A 64 8.16 -4.58 -2.24
C ILE A 64 7.84 -5.25 -3.58
N LYS A 65 8.36 -6.47 -3.82
CA LYS A 65 8.08 -7.22 -5.06
C LYS A 65 6.58 -7.49 -5.23
N GLU A 66 5.87 -7.83 -4.16
CA GLU A 66 4.42 -8.02 -4.23
C GLU A 66 3.67 -6.72 -4.50
N LEU A 67 4.10 -5.59 -3.92
CA LEU A 67 3.51 -4.26 -4.22
C LEU A 67 3.80 -3.78 -5.66
N GLN A 68 4.95 -4.16 -6.22
CA GLN A 68 5.24 -3.95 -7.64
C GLN A 68 4.31 -4.77 -8.53
N LYS A 69 4.15 -6.08 -8.23
CA LYS A 69 3.18 -6.94 -8.94
C LYS A 69 1.77 -6.39 -8.87
N PHE A 70 1.36 -5.86 -7.71
CA PHE A 70 0.08 -5.16 -7.58
C PHE A 70 -0.03 -3.99 -8.56
N SER A 71 1.00 -3.14 -8.63
CA SER A 71 1.01 -1.98 -9.53
C SER A 71 0.96 -2.39 -11.01
N ASP A 72 1.67 -3.46 -11.38
CA ASP A 72 1.64 -4.04 -12.73
C ASP A 72 0.25 -4.58 -13.08
N LEU A 73 -0.39 -5.29 -12.15
CA LEU A 73 -1.76 -5.77 -12.32
C LEU A 73 -2.73 -4.61 -12.54
N VAL A 74 -2.65 -3.54 -11.73
CA VAL A 74 -3.49 -2.35 -11.90
C VAL A 74 -3.27 -1.68 -13.26
N ASN A 75 -2.01 -1.57 -13.72
CA ASN A 75 -1.68 -1.01 -15.03
C ASN A 75 -2.18 -1.88 -16.21
N ALA A 76 -2.26 -3.20 -16.01
CA ALA A 76 -2.75 -4.13 -17.02
C ALA A 76 -4.29 -4.16 -17.13
N LEU A 77 -5.02 -3.58 -16.17
CA LEU A 77 -6.48 -3.52 -16.23
C LEU A 77 -6.93 -2.53 -17.32
N PRO A 78 -7.89 -2.91 -18.18
CA PRO A 78 -8.43 -1.99 -19.16
C PRO A 78 -9.29 -0.90 -18.49
N VAL A 79 -9.42 0.26 -19.15
CA VAL A 79 -10.19 1.40 -18.63
C VAL A 79 -11.68 1.07 -18.40
N THR A 80 -12.18 0.04 -19.07
CA THR A 80 -13.54 -0.50 -18.90
C THR A 80 -13.73 -1.25 -17.58
N VAL A 81 -12.63 -1.69 -16.96
CA VAL A 81 -12.62 -2.40 -15.66
C VAL A 81 -12.29 -1.44 -14.52
N ILE A 82 -11.36 -0.51 -14.72
CA ILE A 82 -11.00 0.51 -13.73
C ILE A 82 -10.78 1.85 -14.41
N ALA A 83 -11.37 2.92 -13.88
CA ALA A 83 -11.14 4.25 -14.41
C ALA A 83 -9.65 4.62 -14.26
N ASN A 84 -9.07 5.28 -15.27
CA ASN A 84 -7.65 5.66 -15.27
C ASN A 84 -7.24 6.47 -14.02
N LEU A 85 -8.15 7.29 -13.49
CA LEU A 85 -7.90 8.06 -12.27
C LEU A 85 -7.79 7.15 -11.03
N ASP A 86 -8.64 6.13 -10.93
CA ASP A 86 -8.66 5.19 -9.82
C ASP A 86 -7.48 4.23 -9.87
N ALA A 87 -7.11 3.76 -11.07
CA ALA A 87 -5.87 3.02 -11.30
C ALA A 87 -4.64 3.83 -10.83
N ARG A 88 -4.54 5.10 -11.23
CA ARG A 88 -3.46 5.99 -10.79
C ARG A 88 -3.46 6.21 -9.28
N ARG A 89 -4.62 6.32 -8.65
CA ARG A 89 -4.74 6.45 -7.18
C ARG A 89 -4.20 5.21 -6.47
N LEU A 90 -4.55 4.01 -6.93
CA LEU A 90 -4.01 2.76 -6.37
C LEU A 90 -2.50 2.65 -6.53
N ILE A 91 -1.99 2.93 -7.73
CA ILE A 91 -0.55 2.88 -8.00
C ILE A 91 0.20 3.89 -7.12
N LYS A 92 -0.34 5.11 -6.96
CA LYS A 92 0.24 6.12 -6.08
C LYS A 92 0.26 5.67 -4.62
N ALA A 93 -0.82 5.05 -4.14
CA ALA A 93 -0.90 4.55 -2.77
C ALA A 93 0.08 3.38 -2.55
N ALA A 94 0.17 2.44 -3.48
CA ALA A 94 1.15 1.35 -3.44
C ALA A 94 2.59 1.85 -3.51
N SER A 95 2.89 2.83 -4.36
CA SER A 95 4.22 3.46 -4.46
C SER A 95 4.61 4.12 -3.13
N LYS A 96 3.66 4.74 -2.44
CA LYS A 96 3.90 5.32 -1.11
C LYS A 96 4.20 4.24 -0.07
N ALA A 97 3.51 3.10 -0.11
CA ALA A 97 3.81 1.96 0.76
C ALA A 97 5.22 1.40 0.49
N ILE A 98 5.62 1.24 -0.78
CA ILE A 98 6.98 0.82 -1.16
C ILE A 98 8.03 1.79 -0.61
N PHE A 99 7.81 3.09 -0.77
CA PHE A 99 8.73 4.12 -0.26
C PHE A 99 8.90 4.02 1.25
N THR A 100 7.81 3.87 1.99
CA THR A 100 7.84 3.66 3.45
C THR A 100 8.61 2.41 3.85
N ILE A 101 8.46 1.28 3.14
CA ILE A 101 9.23 0.06 3.43
C ILE A 101 10.73 0.31 3.21
N ASN A 102 11.09 0.97 2.10
CA ASN A 102 12.49 1.29 1.81
C ASN A 102 13.12 2.24 2.84
N GLU A 103 12.37 3.23 3.36
CA GLU A 103 12.86 4.14 4.41
C GLU A 103 13.12 3.45 5.76
N LEU A 104 12.49 2.29 6.00
CA LEU A 104 12.67 1.51 7.23
C LEU A 104 13.85 0.54 7.15
N GLN A 105 14.44 0.34 5.98
CA GLN A 105 15.62 -0.50 5.84
C GLN A 105 16.87 0.26 6.33
N PRO A 106 17.63 -0.27 7.32
CA PRO A 106 18.88 0.35 7.72
C PRO A 106 19.89 0.30 6.56
N CYS A 107 20.47 1.45 6.22
CA CYS A 107 21.55 1.59 5.24
C CYS A 107 22.77 0.73 5.57
#